data_AF-A0A7U6KDX6-F1
#
_entry.id   AF-A0A7U6KDX6-F1
#
_cell.length_a   1.000
_cell.length_b   1.000
_cell.length_c   1.000
_cell.angle_alpha   90.00
_cell.angle_beta   90.00
_cell.angle_gamma   90.00
#
_symmetry.space_group_name_H-M   'P 1'
#
loop_
_entity.id
_entity.type
_entity.pdbx_description
1 polymer ?
#
loop_
_entity_poly.entity_id
_entity_poly.type
_entity_poly.pdbx_seq_one_letter_code
_entity_poly.pdbx_strand_id
1 'polypeptide(L)'
;MVRLLEFLAIVVVSISVMLIHELSKALVYTGLEKGTEGKKRIFHVFQYIDPIGLIFCITCKAGFSKPYGYRIRNKKNACKIGGTGFFILALIALIGILIYRANYRMVNIGLLLAGSDYAAIFLYLLVYYMIFISISMFLVNLFPIYALDMGLIIAGTSSRAFVSTLKNDHLLKIVLFIVLFLQVIEMFTNQIALLFV
;
A
#
# COMPACT_ATOMS: atom_id res chain seq x y z
N MET A 1 -8.54 18.41 18.40
CA MET A 1 -9.19 18.48 17.07
C MET A 1 -8.24 18.04 15.94
N VAL A 2 -7.03 18.61 15.82
CA VAL A 2 -6.06 18.21 14.77
C VAL A 2 -5.70 16.71 14.80
N ARG A 3 -5.52 16.11 16.00
CA ARG A 3 -5.29 14.65 16.13
C ARG A 3 -6.44 13.77 15.60
N LEU A 4 -7.68 14.26 15.70
CA LEU A 4 -8.83 13.55 15.15
C LEU A 4 -8.82 13.64 13.61
N LEU A 5 -8.49 14.81 13.05
CA LEU A 5 -8.34 14.98 11.60
C LEU A 5 -7.21 14.10 11.05
N GLU A 6 -6.08 14.03 11.76
CA GLU A 6 -4.96 13.15 11.46
C GLU A 6 -5.39 11.68 11.43
N PHE A 7 -6.06 11.21 12.48
CA PHE A 7 -6.59 9.85 12.54
C PHE A 7 -7.54 9.55 11.38
N LEU A 8 -8.50 10.45 11.11
CA LEU A 8 -9.45 10.30 10.00
C LEU A 8 -8.73 10.26 8.65
N ALA A 9 -7.74 11.12 8.44
CA ALA A 9 -6.96 11.15 7.21
C ALA A 9 -6.21 9.83 7.00
N ILE A 10 -5.54 9.31 8.04
CA ILE A 10 -4.85 8.02 7.99
C ILE A 10 -5.82 6.91 7.60
N VAL A 11 -6.99 6.83 8.24
CA VAL A 11 -7.99 5.79 7.97
C VAL A 11 -8.48 5.86 6.52
N VAL A 12 -8.90 7.05 6.07
CA VAL A 12 -9.41 7.28 4.71
C VAL A 12 -8.36 6.93 3.66
N VAL A 13 -7.13 7.40 3.85
CA VAL A 13 -6.03 7.13 2.93
C VAL A 13 -5.66 5.66 2.93
N SER A 14 -5.57 5.01 4.10
CA SER A 14 -5.19 3.59 4.20
C SER A 14 -6.16 2.72 3.42
N ILE A 15 -7.46 2.93 3.62
CA ILE A 15 -8.51 2.20 2.88
C ILE A 15 -8.39 2.48 1.38
N SER A 16 -8.22 3.75 0.99
CA SER A 16 -8.13 4.15 -0.41
C SER A 16 -6.92 3.54 -1.12
N VAL A 17 -5.74 3.57 -0.49
CA VAL A 17 -4.50 3.02 -1.06
C VAL A 17 -4.60 1.50 -1.15
N MET A 18 -5.09 0.80 -0.12
CA MET A 18 -5.30 -0.65 -0.16
C MET A 18 -6.26 -1.06 -1.29
N LEU A 19 -7.36 -0.33 -1.43
CA LEU A 19 -8.37 -0.56 -2.45
C LEU A 19 -7.78 -0.38 -3.84
N ILE A 20 -7.16 0.77 -4.12
CA ILE A 20 -6.60 1.08 -5.44
C ILE A 20 -5.52 0.06 -5.80
N HIS A 21 -4.61 -0.23 -4.87
CA HIS A 21 -3.56 -1.24 -5.03
C HIS A 21 -4.14 -2.59 -5.46
N GLU A 22 -5.05 -3.15 -4.67
CA GLU A 22 -5.52 -4.52 -4.88
C GLU A 22 -6.50 -4.63 -6.05
N LEU A 23 -7.34 -3.59 -6.24
CA LEU A 23 -8.24 -3.50 -7.37
C LEU A 23 -7.48 -3.45 -8.69
N SER A 24 -6.40 -2.67 -8.78
CA SER A 24 -5.57 -2.64 -10.00
C SER A 24 -4.96 -4.01 -10.33
N LYS A 25 -4.47 -4.75 -9.33
CA LYS A 25 -3.98 -6.12 -9.51
C LYS A 25 -5.09 -7.06 -9.96
N ALA A 26 -6.28 -6.97 -9.35
CA ALA A 26 -7.45 -7.76 -9.73
C ALA A 26 -7.90 -7.49 -11.17
N LEU A 27 -7.92 -6.23 -11.60
CA LEU A 27 -8.24 -5.85 -12.97
C LEU A 27 -7.28 -6.48 -13.98
N VAL A 28 -5.97 -6.38 -13.72
CA VAL A 28 -4.94 -7.03 -14.55
C VAL A 28 -5.12 -8.54 -14.57
N TYR A 29 -5.41 -9.17 -13.42
CA TYR A 29 -5.70 -10.60 -13.35
C TYR A 29 -6.88 -11.01 -14.24
N THR A 30 -8.01 -10.28 -14.21
CA THR A 30 -9.15 -10.58 -15.11
C THR A 30 -8.93 -10.22 -16.57
N GLY A 31 -8.02 -9.30 -16.88
CA GLY A 31 -7.59 -9.08 -18.25
C GLY A 31 -6.79 -10.27 -18.79
N LEU A 32 -6.04 -10.94 -17.92
CA LEU A 32 -5.20 -12.09 -18.26
C LEU A 32 -5.98 -13.43 -18.23
N GLU A 33 -6.99 -13.57 -17.39
CA GLU A 33 -7.88 -14.73 -17.36
C GLU A 33 -9.17 -14.49 -18.17
N LYS A 34 -9.37 -15.26 -19.24
CA LYS A 34 -10.56 -15.17 -20.11
C LYS A 34 -11.89 -15.65 -19.46
N GLY A 35 -11.91 -15.90 -18.15
CA GLY A 35 -13.08 -16.40 -17.42
C GLY A 35 -14.05 -15.30 -17.00
N THR A 36 -15.35 -15.50 -17.22
CA THR A 36 -16.42 -14.53 -16.94
C THR A 36 -16.87 -14.48 -15.48
N GLU A 37 -16.75 -15.58 -14.72
CA GLU A 37 -17.26 -15.64 -13.34
C GLU A 37 -16.43 -14.83 -12.34
N GLY A 38 -15.13 -14.69 -12.56
CA GLY A 38 -14.25 -13.87 -11.71
C GLY A 38 -14.53 -12.36 -11.80
N LYS A 39 -15.11 -11.89 -12.91
CA LYS A 39 -15.28 -10.45 -13.20
C LYS A 39 -16.28 -9.77 -12.26
N LYS A 40 -17.36 -10.44 -11.85
CA LYS A 40 -18.34 -9.87 -10.93
C LYS A 40 -17.80 -9.78 -9.49
N ARG A 41 -16.95 -10.72 -9.09
CA ARG A 41 -16.40 -10.78 -7.73
C ARG A 41 -15.38 -9.68 -7.43
N ILE A 42 -14.75 -9.10 -8.47
CA ILE A 42 -13.75 -8.02 -8.31
C ILE A 42 -14.36 -6.75 -7.72
N PHE A 43 -15.64 -6.47 -8.00
CA PHE A 43 -16.29 -5.26 -7.54
C PHE A 43 -16.72 -5.31 -6.06
N HIS A 44 -16.47 -6.43 -5.36
CA HIS A 44 -16.64 -6.50 -3.90
C HIS A 44 -15.45 -5.84 -3.19
N VAL A 45 -15.41 -4.51 -3.28
CA VAL A 45 -14.34 -3.65 -2.78
C VAL A 45 -13.91 -3.95 -1.34
N PHE A 46 -14.87 -4.24 -0.45
CA PHE A 46 -14.60 -4.55 0.96
C PHE A 46 -13.72 -5.80 1.17
N GLN A 47 -13.60 -6.68 0.18
CA GLN A 47 -12.77 -7.88 0.30
C GLN A 47 -11.26 -7.59 0.26
N TYR A 48 -10.86 -6.40 -0.20
CA TYR A 48 -9.46 -5.99 -0.36
C TYR A 48 -8.89 -5.31 0.89
N ILE A 49 -9.77 -4.84 1.77
CA ILE A 49 -9.39 -4.18 3.02
C ILE A 49 -9.02 -5.27 4.02
N ASP A 50 -7.77 -5.25 4.48
CA ASP A 50 -7.31 -6.12 5.56
C ASP A 50 -7.50 -5.41 6.91
N PRO A 51 -8.30 -5.95 7.85
CA PRO A 51 -8.47 -5.33 9.16
C PRO A 51 -7.17 -5.24 9.96
N ILE A 52 -6.30 -6.25 9.87
CA ILE A 52 -5.02 -6.29 10.58
C ILE A 52 -4.05 -5.30 9.93
N GLY A 53 -3.98 -5.31 8.59
CA GLY A 53 -3.22 -4.33 7.82
C GLY A 53 -3.65 -2.90 8.11
N LEU A 54 -4.96 -2.65 8.26
CA LEU A 54 -5.49 -1.34 8.61
C LEU A 54 -5.09 -0.91 10.02
N ILE A 55 -5.12 -1.82 11.00
CA ILE A 55 -4.62 -1.55 12.35
C ILE A 55 -3.16 -1.10 12.28
N PHE A 56 -2.30 -1.82 11.55
CA PHE A 56 -0.90 -1.41 11.41
C PHE A 56 -0.73 -0.08 10.67
N CYS A 57 -1.56 0.22 9.66
CA CYS A 57 -1.57 1.54 9.04
C CYS A 57 -1.95 2.65 10.03
N ILE A 58 -2.84 2.38 10.98
CA ILE A 58 -3.24 3.37 12.00
C ILE A 58 -2.16 3.53 13.08
N THR A 59 -1.59 2.42 13.57
CA THR A 59 -0.67 2.45 14.73
C THR A 59 0.79 2.68 14.34
N CYS A 60 1.21 2.14 13.19
CA CYS A 60 2.60 2.12 12.73
C CYS A 60 2.77 2.81 11.37
N LYS A 61 1.70 3.36 10.78
CA LYS A 61 1.68 4.03 9.47
C LYS A 61 2.20 3.17 8.31
N ALA A 62 2.27 1.85 8.52
CA ALA A 62 2.73 0.87 7.56
C ALA A 62 1.80 -0.32 7.63
N GLY A 63 1.36 -0.84 6.48
CA GLY A 63 0.41 -1.97 6.46
C GLY A 63 0.41 -2.68 5.11
N PHE A 64 -0.57 -3.55 4.93
CA PHE A 64 -0.72 -4.38 3.74
C PHE A 64 -2.20 -4.58 3.41
N SER A 65 -2.51 -4.82 2.14
CA SER A 65 -3.86 -5.16 1.68
C SER A 65 -4.13 -6.66 1.83
N LYS A 66 -5.41 -7.04 1.84
CA LYS A 66 -5.80 -8.44 1.82
C LYS A 66 -5.64 -8.95 0.39
N PRO A 67 -4.79 -9.96 0.13
CA PRO A 67 -4.55 -10.42 -1.23
C PRO A 67 -5.83 -11.07 -1.79
N TYR A 68 -6.17 -10.72 -3.03
CA TYR A 68 -7.17 -11.48 -3.76
C TYR A 68 -6.66 -12.90 -4.03
N GLY A 69 -7.55 -13.90 -4.02
CA GLY A 69 -7.19 -15.30 -4.21
C GLY A 69 -6.76 -15.64 -5.64
N TYR A 70 -5.60 -15.14 -6.06
CA TYR A 70 -5.05 -15.35 -7.41
C TYR A 70 -4.64 -16.81 -7.61
N ARG A 71 -5.26 -17.48 -8.59
CA ARG A 71 -4.79 -18.80 -9.01
C ARG A 71 -3.61 -18.63 -9.96
N ILE A 72 -2.39 -18.79 -9.44
CA ILE A 72 -1.16 -18.68 -10.22
C ILE A 72 -1.06 -19.89 -11.16
N ARG A 73 -1.61 -19.76 -12.37
CA ARG A 73 -1.52 -20.79 -13.42
C ARG A 73 -0.29 -20.63 -14.30
N ASN A 74 0.11 -19.38 -14.54
CA ASN A 74 1.22 -19.02 -15.42
C ASN A 74 2.22 -18.11 -14.72
N LYS A 75 3.51 -18.48 -14.77
CA LYS A 75 4.63 -17.70 -14.22
C LYS A 75 4.65 -16.24 -14.68
N LYS A 76 4.50 -16.01 -15.99
CA LYS A 76 4.47 -14.67 -16.58
C LYS A 76 3.32 -13.81 -16.04
N ASN A 77 2.18 -14.42 -15.72
CA ASN A 77 1.02 -13.69 -15.21
C ASN A 77 1.26 -13.28 -13.75
N ALA A 78 1.84 -14.15 -12.92
CA ALA A 78 2.18 -13.82 -11.54
C ALA A 78 3.14 -12.63 -11.45
N CYS A 79 4.19 -12.62 -12.28
CA CYS A 79 5.13 -11.50 -12.33
C CYS A 79 4.46 -10.18 -12.76
N LYS A 80 3.56 -10.22 -13.75
CA LYS A 80 2.80 -9.03 -14.19
C LYS A 80 1.90 -8.47 -13.09
N ILE A 81 1.24 -9.34 -12.33
CA ILE A 81 0.33 -8.92 -11.24
C ILE A 81 1.14 -8.28 -10.11
N GLY A 82 2.21 -8.92 -9.65
CA GLY A 82 3.09 -8.35 -8.63
C GLY A 82 3.74 -7.03 -9.07
N GLY A 83 4.21 -6.97 -10.33
CA GLY A 83 4.75 -5.74 -10.91
C GLY A 83 3.72 -4.61 -10.99
N THR A 84 2.45 -4.93 -11.23
CA THR A 84 1.35 -3.95 -11.23
C THR A 84 1.12 -3.36 -9.83
N GLY A 85 1.18 -4.18 -8.77
CA GLY A 85 1.06 -3.70 -7.39
C GLY A 85 2.12 -2.65 -7.06
N PHE A 86 3.40 -2.96 -7.33
CA PHE A 86 4.50 -2.00 -7.16
C PHE A 86 4.35 -0.75 -8.01
N PHE A 87 3.97 -0.90 -9.28
CA PHE A 87 3.78 0.23 -10.19
C PHE A 87 2.70 1.19 -9.69
N ILE A 88 1.56 0.66 -9.24
CA ILE A 88 0.44 1.47 -8.74
C ILE A 88 0.80 2.18 -7.45
N LEU A 89 1.48 1.51 -6.50
CA LEU A 89 1.96 2.17 -5.28
C LEU A 89 2.95 3.30 -5.58
N ALA A 90 3.92 3.06 -6.46
CA ALA A 90 4.87 4.09 -6.87
C ALA A 90 4.17 5.26 -7.58
N LEU A 91 3.16 4.98 -8.40
CA LEU A 91 2.37 6.00 -9.09
C LEU A 91 1.57 6.86 -8.10
N ILE A 92 0.91 6.24 -7.10
CA ILE A 92 0.19 6.97 -6.05
C ILE A 92 1.14 7.88 -5.27
N ALA A 93 2.32 7.37 -4.88
CA ALA A 93 3.33 8.16 -4.19
C ALA A 93 3.79 9.35 -5.04
N LEU A 94 4.10 9.12 -6.32
CA LEU A 94 4.52 10.17 -7.25
C LEU A 94 3.45 11.25 -7.43
N ILE A 95 2.19 10.86 -7.65
CA ILE A 95 1.06 11.80 -7.78
C ILE A 95 0.93 12.62 -6.49
N GLY A 96 1.05 11.99 -5.32
CA GLY A 96 1.02 12.70 -4.04
C GLY A 96 2.15 13.73 -3.92
N ILE A 97 3.38 13.36 -4.28
CA ILE A 97 4.53 14.27 -4.27
C ILE A 97 4.30 15.45 -5.23
N LEU A 98 3.76 15.20 -6.42
CA LEU A 98 3.44 16.26 -7.38
C LEU A 98 2.37 17.22 -6.83
N ILE A 99 1.30 16.70 -6.24
CA ILE A 99 0.24 17.50 -5.61
C ILE A 99 0.82 18.32 -4.46
N TYR A 100 1.66 17.70 -3.62
CA TYR A 100 2.33 18.35 -2.50
C TYR A 100 3.19 19.53 -2.98
N ARG A 101 4.04 19.29 -4.00
CA ARG A 101 4.94 20.32 -4.54
C ARG A 101 4.21 21.44 -5.28
N ALA A 102 3.13 21.12 -5.99
CA ALA A 102 2.36 22.09 -6.77
C ALA A 102 1.51 23.03 -5.90
N ASN A 103 0.90 22.51 -4.82
CA ASN A 103 -0.08 23.25 -4.04
C ASN A 103 0.43 23.73 -2.67
N TYR A 104 1.39 23.01 -2.06
CA TYR A 104 1.66 23.17 -0.62
C TYR A 104 3.04 23.74 -0.29
N ARG A 105 3.87 24.08 -1.29
CA ARG A 105 5.11 24.85 -1.08
C ARG A 105 4.82 26.30 -0.61
N MET A 106 3.59 26.78 -0.82
CA MET A 106 3.12 28.15 -0.52
C MET A 106 2.25 28.24 0.75
N VAL A 107 1.83 27.11 1.32
CA VAL A 107 0.98 27.11 2.51
C VAL A 107 1.90 27.22 3.72
N ASN A 108 1.93 28.41 4.34
CA ASN A 108 2.62 28.62 5.60
C ASN A 108 2.05 27.65 6.66
N ILE A 109 2.79 26.58 6.95
CA ILE A 109 2.44 25.57 7.95
C ILE A 109 2.14 26.23 9.31
N GLY A 110 2.84 27.33 9.63
CA GLY A 110 2.59 28.15 10.83
C GLY A 110 1.22 28.86 10.85
N LEU A 111 0.65 29.23 9.69
CA LEU A 111 -0.67 29.87 9.59
C LEU A 111 -1.81 28.83 9.61
N LEU A 112 -1.57 27.63 9.06
CA LEU A 112 -2.52 26.51 9.13
C LEU A 112 -2.66 25.98 10.56
N LEU A 113 -1.54 25.85 11.27
CA LEU A 113 -1.52 25.41 12.67
C LEU A 113 -2.07 26.47 13.64
N ALA A 114 -2.23 27.73 13.20
CA ALA A 114 -2.93 28.77 13.94
C ALA A 114 -4.47 28.58 13.98
N GLY A 115 -5.00 27.53 13.32
CA GLY A 115 -6.31 26.96 13.62
C GLY A 115 -7.51 27.60 12.91
N SER A 116 -7.30 28.39 11.87
CA SER A 116 -8.37 29.11 11.18
C SER A 116 -9.12 28.31 10.10
N ASP A 117 -8.52 27.27 9.51
CA ASP A 117 -9.18 26.45 8.47
C ASP A 117 -8.89 24.94 8.61
N TYR A 118 -9.86 24.22 9.19
CA TYR A 118 -9.79 22.77 9.37
C TYR A 118 -9.85 21.97 8.05
N ALA A 119 -10.48 22.51 7.00
CA ALA A 119 -10.59 21.83 5.72
C ALA A 119 -9.24 21.80 5.00
N ALA A 120 -8.52 22.92 5.01
CA ALA A 120 -7.17 23.01 4.47
C ALA A 120 -6.20 22.07 5.21
N ILE A 121 -6.26 22.01 6.55
CA ILE A 121 -5.47 21.08 7.36
C ILE A 121 -5.78 19.62 6.96
N PHE A 122 -7.06 19.27 6.82
CA PHE A 122 -7.46 17.92 6.47
C PHE A 122 -6.98 17.51 5.06
N LEU A 123 -7.11 18.39 4.07
CA LEU A 123 -6.60 18.15 2.72
C LEU A 123 -5.08 17.96 2.69
N TYR A 124 -4.35 18.78 3.45
CA TYR A 124 -2.91 18.61 3.61
C TYR A 124 -2.57 17.23 4.20
N LEU A 125 -3.25 16.83 5.28
CA LEU A 125 -3.04 15.53 5.91
C LEU A 125 -3.35 14.37 4.97
N LEU A 126 -4.42 14.48 4.15
CA LEU A 126 -4.74 13.47 3.14
C LEU A 126 -3.60 13.28 2.14
N VAL A 127 -3.05 14.38 1.60
CA VAL A 127 -1.95 14.30 0.63
C VAL A 127 -0.68 13.76 1.27
N TYR A 128 -0.33 14.26 2.47
CA TYR A 128 0.85 13.81 3.21
C TYR A 128 0.77 12.31 3.50
N TYR A 129 -0.34 11.84 4.07
CA TYR A 129 -0.51 10.43 4.39
C TYR A 129 -0.66 9.55 3.14
N MET A 130 -1.15 10.08 2.02
CA MET A 130 -1.18 9.35 0.75
C MET A 130 0.23 9.00 0.27
N ILE A 131 1.17 9.96 0.34
CA ILE A 131 2.58 9.72 0.04
C ILE A 131 3.16 8.72 1.05
N PHE A 132 2.93 8.95 2.34
CA PHE A 132 3.51 8.13 3.40
C PHE A 132 3.07 6.66 3.35
N ILE A 133 1.76 6.43 3.27
CA ILE A 133 1.18 5.08 3.28
C ILE A 133 1.50 4.33 2.00
N SER A 134 1.51 5.01 0.83
CA SER A 134 1.87 4.36 -0.43
C SER A 134 3.34 3.90 -0.44
N ILE A 135 4.27 4.71 0.07
CA ILE A 135 5.67 4.32 0.25
C ILE A 135 5.80 3.19 1.28
N SER A 136 5.12 3.29 2.43
CA SER A 136 5.17 2.25 3.46
C SER A 136 4.62 0.91 2.95
N MET A 137 3.48 0.92 2.26
CA MET A 137 2.94 -0.29 1.61
C MET A 137 3.87 -0.82 0.53
N PHE A 138 4.60 0.04 -0.18
CA PHE A 138 5.60 -0.39 -1.17
C PHE A 138 6.73 -1.15 -0.48
N LEU A 139 7.26 -0.60 0.61
CA LEU A 139 8.31 -1.25 1.41
C LEU A 139 7.84 -2.57 2.02
N VAL A 140 6.62 -2.62 2.55
CA VAL A 140 6.03 -3.87 3.08
C VAL A 140 5.92 -4.91 1.98
N ASN A 141 5.49 -4.52 0.77
CA ASN A 141 5.34 -5.46 -0.35
C ASN A 141 6.66 -6.00 -0.92
N LEU A 142 7.82 -5.42 -0.55
CA LEU A 142 9.14 -5.97 -0.88
C LEU A 142 9.47 -7.25 -0.10
N PHE A 143 8.81 -7.50 1.03
CA PHE A 143 9.04 -8.73 1.78
C PHE A 143 8.66 -9.94 0.92
N PRO A 144 9.52 -10.98 0.84
CA PRO A 144 9.31 -12.12 -0.04
C PRO A 144 8.29 -13.10 0.54
N ILE A 145 7.14 -12.62 1.01
CA ILE A 145 6.01 -13.41 1.54
C ILE A 145 5.10 -13.79 0.36
N TYR A 146 4.60 -15.03 0.34
CA TYR A 146 3.80 -15.54 -0.77
C TYR A 146 2.60 -14.64 -1.13
N ALA A 147 1.95 -14.09 -0.12
CA ALA A 147 0.78 -13.22 -0.22
C ALA A 147 1.08 -11.81 -0.79
N LEU A 148 2.33 -11.35 -0.75
CA LEU A 148 2.73 -9.99 -1.14
C LEU A 148 3.25 -9.94 -2.57
N ASP A 149 3.40 -8.72 -3.11
CA ASP A 149 3.77 -8.51 -4.51
C ASP A 149 5.15 -9.10 -4.86
N MET A 150 6.15 -9.00 -3.97
CA MET A 150 7.44 -9.64 -4.19
C MET A 150 7.31 -11.17 -4.22
N GLY A 151 6.42 -11.75 -3.42
CA GLY A 151 6.10 -13.18 -3.48
C GLY A 151 5.54 -13.61 -4.84
N LEU A 152 4.67 -12.78 -5.43
CA LEU A 152 4.12 -13.00 -6.78
C LEU A 152 5.21 -12.88 -7.87
N ILE A 153 6.14 -11.93 -7.74
CA ILE A 153 7.28 -11.81 -8.65
C ILE A 153 8.19 -13.03 -8.54
N ILE A 154 8.52 -13.48 -7.32
CA ILE A 154 9.31 -14.69 -7.09
C ILE A 154 8.61 -15.92 -7.71
N ALA A 155 7.29 -16.03 -7.55
CA ALA A 155 6.48 -17.07 -8.19
C ALA A 155 6.62 -17.08 -9.71
N GLY A 156 6.70 -15.89 -10.31
CA GLY A 156 6.87 -15.71 -11.75
C GLY A 156 8.30 -15.96 -12.24
N THR A 157 9.31 -15.70 -11.43
CA THR A 157 10.72 -15.84 -11.82
C THR A 157 11.24 -17.27 -11.62
N SER A 158 11.00 -17.89 -10.46
CA SER A 158 11.56 -19.20 -10.14
C SER A 158 10.63 -20.03 -9.27
N SER A 159 10.25 -21.22 -9.77
CA SER A 159 9.47 -22.20 -9.01
C SER A 159 10.21 -22.70 -7.77
N ARG A 160 11.54 -22.84 -7.84
CA ARG A 160 12.34 -23.35 -6.72
C ARG A 160 12.40 -22.33 -5.59
N ALA A 161 12.66 -21.06 -5.93
CA ALA A 161 12.66 -19.97 -4.95
C ALA A 161 11.26 -19.81 -4.34
N PHE A 162 10.22 -19.89 -5.15
CA PHE A 162 8.84 -19.83 -4.70
C PHE A 162 8.47 -20.93 -3.69
N VAL A 163 8.86 -22.18 -3.95
CA VAL A 163 8.63 -23.27 -3.00
C VAL A 163 9.39 -23.04 -1.69
N SER A 164 10.60 -22.49 -1.74
CA SER A 164 11.34 -22.12 -0.53
C SER A 164 10.64 -21.02 0.27
N THR A 165 10.15 -19.98 -0.41
CA THR A 165 9.33 -18.93 0.19
C THR A 165 8.08 -19.51 0.84
N LEU A 166 7.38 -20.41 0.15
CA LEU A 166 6.15 -21.02 0.66
C LEU A 166 6.41 -21.89 1.90
N LYS A 167 7.52 -22.65 1.92
CA LYS A 167 7.93 -23.45 3.09
C LYS A 167 8.21 -22.58 4.31
N ASN A 168 8.81 -21.41 4.11
CA ASN A 168 9.23 -20.50 5.18
C ASN A 168 8.24 -19.34 5.41
N ASP A 169 7.04 -19.39 4.83
CA ASP A 169 6.08 -18.28 4.82
C ASP A 169 5.72 -17.80 6.23
N HIS A 170 5.58 -18.72 7.18
CA HIS A 170 5.33 -18.40 8.59
C HIS A 170 6.47 -17.60 9.23
N LEU A 171 7.73 -17.99 8.98
CA LEU A 171 8.90 -17.28 9.49
C LEU A 171 9.00 -15.88 8.88
N LEU A 172 8.76 -15.76 7.58
CA LEU A 172 8.77 -14.48 6.88
C LEU A 172 7.69 -13.53 7.40
N LYS A 173 6.49 -14.04 7.70
CA LYS A 173 5.44 -13.27 8.37
C LYS A 173 5.87 -12.81 9.76
N ILE A 174 6.44 -13.69 10.59
CA ILE A 174 6.95 -13.29 11.92
C ILE A 174 7.97 -12.15 11.79
N VAL A 175 8.91 -12.27 10.84
CA VAL A 175 9.91 -11.22 10.60
C VAL A 175 9.21 -9.92 10.20
N LEU A 176 8.24 -9.94 9.28
CA LEU A 176 7.47 -8.75 8.91
C LEU A 176 6.75 -8.14 10.12
N PHE A 177 6.09 -8.96 10.94
CA PHE A 177 5.40 -8.50 12.15
C PHE A 177 6.36 -7.82 13.12
N ILE A 178 7.56 -8.39 13.35
CA ILE A 178 8.60 -7.78 14.19
C ILE A 178 9.05 -6.44 13.61
N VAL A 179 9.31 -6.37 12.30
CA VAL A 179 9.76 -5.15 11.61
C VAL A 179 8.68 -4.04 11.69
N LEU A 180 7.40 -4.40 11.51
CA LEU A 180 6.28 -3.48 11.65
C LEU A 180 6.11 -3.00 13.10
N PHE A 181 6.20 -3.92 14.06
CA PHE A 181 6.07 -3.61 15.49
C PHE A 181 7.20 -2.69 15.99
N LEU A 182 8.43 -2.93 15.52
CA LEU A 182 9.59 -2.07 15.80
C LEU A 182 9.59 -0.76 14.99
N GLN A 183 8.54 -0.49 14.19
CA GLN A 183 8.38 0.72 13.38
C GLN A 183 9.53 0.99 12.40
N VAL A 184 10.28 -0.06 12.02
CA VAL A 184 11.42 0.08 11.12
C VAL A 184 10.97 0.61 9.75
N ILE A 185 9.83 0.13 9.24
CA ILE A 185 9.25 0.64 7.98
C ILE A 185 8.89 2.12 8.11
N GLU A 186 8.28 2.52 9.22
CA GLU A 186 7.93 3.93 9.46
C GLU A 186 9.17 4.82 9.44
N MET A 187 10.26 4.39 10.07
CA MET A 187 11.53 5.13 10.08
C MET A 187 12.09 5.33 8.66
N PHE A 188 12.12 4.27 7.84
CA PHE A 188 12.59 4.36 6.46
C PHE A 188 11.67 5.25 5.62
N THR A 189 10.35 5.09 5.76
CA THR A 189 9.38 5.92 5.03
C THR A 189 9.55 7.39 5.39
N ASN A 190 9.75 7.74 6.66
CA ASN A 190 10.00 9.11 7.10
C ASN A 190 11.23 9.71 6.40
N GLN A 191 12.35 8.97 6.35
CA GLN A 191 13.56 9.43 5.67
C GLN A 191 13.33 9.64 4.16
N ILE A 192 12.59 8.72 3.51
CA ILE A 192 12.26 8.85 2.09
C ILE A 192 11.34 10.06 1.87
N ALA A 193 10.28 10.20 2.68
CA ALA A 193 9.33 11.29 2.57
C ALA A 193 10.02 12.66 2.70
N LEU A 194 10.94 12.82 3.65
CA LEU A 194 11.74 14.04 3.84
C LEU A 194 12.59 14.44 2.63
N LEU A 195 12.96 13.50 1.75
CA LEU A 195 13.70 13.82 0.53
C LEU A 195 12.80 14.44 -0.55
N PHE A 196 11.49 14.18 -0.49
CA PHE A 196 10.55 14.55 -1.56
C PHE A 196 9.55 15.65 -1.17
N VAL A 197 9.23 15.74 0.12
CA VAL A 197 8.21 16.59 0.78
C VAL A 197 8.90 17.63 1.64
#